data_AF-A0A957M9G2-F1
#
_entry.id   AF-A0A957M9G2-F1
#
_cell.length_a   1.000
_cell.length_b   1.000
_cell.length_c   1.000
_cell.angle_alpha   90.00
_cell.angle_beta   90.00
_cell.angle_gamma   90.00
#
_symmetry.space_group_name_H-M   'P 1'
#
loop_
_entity.id
_entity.type
_entity.pdbx_description
1 polymer ?
#
loop_
_entity_poly.entity_id
_entity_poly.type
_entity_poly.pdbx_seq_one_letter_code
_entity_poly.pdbx_strand_id
1 'polypeptide(L)'
;MSDAPCPSCGMPYPSNLLACATTLTPGVAELVRQALPGWSPERGLCPVCAKTYASHFAARRSHVSLHNSTEPHTTFPYYHAAEESLLSQAERLPDYHTLPAAGVTIAFLDSGYYPHPDLAQAAGWPGDVPAWHLLSQRRWRTLVEEAGLRFVDYADLTDGGEAVGLDVPS
;
A
#
# COMPACT_ATOMS: atom_id res chain seq x y z
N MET A 1 36.20 17.77 -3.86
CA MET A 1 35.26 16.63 -3.73
C MET A 1 35.99 15.42 -4.24
N SER A 2 36.04 14.32 -3.48
CA SER A 2 36.68 13.09 -3.97
C SER A 2 35.71 12.35 -4.88
N ASP A 3 36.20 11.93 -6.03
CA ASP A 3 35.47 11.01 -6.90
C ASP A 3 35.97 9.59 -6.63
N ALA A 4 35.09 8.61 -6.77
CA ALA A 4 35.41 7.19 -6.69
C ALA A 4 34.68 6.42 -7.79
N PRO A 5 35.23 5.30 -8.28
CA PRO A 5 34.57 4.50 -9.30
C PRO A 5 33.37 3.76 -8.69
N CYS A 6 32.24 3.76 -9.41
CA CYS A 6 31.10 2.92 -9.07
C CYS A 6 31.47 1.44 -9.21
N PRO A 7 31.20 0.57 -8.21
CA PRO A 7 31.58 -0.84 -8.27
C PRO A 7 30.82 -1.64 -9.33
N SER A 8 29.71 -1.11 -9.86
CA SER A 8 28.91 -1.78 -10.89
C SER A 8 29.32 -1.41 -12.32
N CYS A 9 29.63 -0.15 -12.60
CA CYS A 9 29.91 0.33 -13.96
C CYS A 9 31.33 0.89 -14.16
N GLY A 10 32.12 1.00 -13.10
CA GLY A 10 33.49 1.52 -13.13
C GLY A 10 33.62 3.04 -13.33
N MET A 11 32.53 3.73 -13.71
CA MET A 11 32.55 5.16 -13.98
C MET A 11 32.79 5.98 -12.69
N PRO A 12 33.55 7.09 -12.76
CA PRO A 12 33.80 7.95 -11.61
C PRO A 12 32.55 8.75 -11.23
N TYR A 13 32.25 8.80 -9.93
CA TYR A 13 31.20 9.63 -9.35
C TYR A 13 31.66 10.28 -8.05
N PRO A 14 31.10 11.46 -7.70
CA PRO A 14 31.29 12.05 -6.38
C PRO A 14 30.96 11.07 -5.26
N SER A 15 31.83 10.94 -4.26
CA SER A 15 31.66 9.97 -3.17
C SER A 15 30.35 10.14 -2.40
N ASN A 16 29.82 11.35 -2.29
CA ASN A 16 28.53 11.61 -1.65
C ASN A 16 27.36 10.99 -2.42
N LEU A 17 27.42 10.94 -3.76
CA LEU A 17 26.40 10.27 -4.56
C LEU A 17 26.48 8.75 -4.44
N LEU A 18 27.69 8.20 -4.32
CA LEU A 18 27.87 6.77 -4.09
C LEU A 18 27.37 6.36 -2.70
N ALA A 19 27.56 7.19 -1.68
CA ALA A 19 27.13 6.94 -0.30
C ALA A 19 25.60 6.82 -0.15
N CYS A 20 24.82 7.42 -1.07
CA CYS A 20 23.36 7.25 -1.12
C CYS A 20 22.94 5.79 -1.33
N ALA A 21 23.83 4.88 -1.71
CA ALA A 21 23.52 3.46 -1.76
C ALA A 21 23.06 2.86 -0.41
N THR A 22 23.40 3.51 0.71
CA THR A 22 22.89 3.17 2.05
C THR A 22 21.37 3.32 2.19
N THR A 23 20.73 4.07 1.30
CA THR A 23 19.27 4.29 1.30
C THR A 23 18.53 3.37 0.32
N LEU A 24 19.21 2.40 -0.30
CA LEU A 24 18.54 1.43 -1.17
C LEU A 24 17.58 0.57 -0.36
N THR A 25 16.42 0.26 -0.94
CA THR A 25 15.48 -0.68 -0.31
C THR A 25 16.12 -2.07 -0.19
N PRO A 26 15.79 -2.86 0.84
CA PRO A 26 16.41 -4.17 1.07
C PRO A 26 16.37 -5.09 -0.15
N GLY A 27 15.23 -5.13 -0.86
CA GLY A 27 15.05 -5.94 -2.07
C GLY A 27 15.96 -5.53 -3.23
N VAL A 28 16.20 -4.22 -3.41
CA VAL A 28 17.15 -3.72 -4.43
C VAL A 28 18.59 -4.01 -4.01
N ALA A 29 18.93 -3.81 -2.74
CA ALA A 29 20.27 -4.09 -2.20
C ALA A 29 20.63 -5.59 -2.32
N GLU A 30 19.66 -6.48 -2.08
CA GLU A 30 19.82 -7.92 -2.30
C GLU A 30 20.09 -8.23 -3.78
N LEU A 31 19.33 -7.61 -4.70
CA LEU A 31 19.56 -7.78 -6.13
C LEU A 31 20.97 -7.33 -6.56
N VAL A 32 21.47 -6.24 -5.98
CA VAL A 32 22.85 -5.77 -6.21
C VAL A 32 23.86 -6.78 -5.66
N ARG A 33 23.66 -7.33 -4.46
CA ARG A 33 24.55 -8.36 -3.88
C ARG A 33 24.63 -9.63 -4.71
N GLN A 34 23.51 -10.03 -5.33
CA GLN A 34 23.47 -11.17 -6.24
C GLN A 34 24.28 -10.92 -7.52
N ALA A 35 24.25 -9.70 -8.05
CA ALA A 35 25.00 -9.32 -9.25
C ALA A 35 26.47 -9.00 -8.97
N LEU A 36 26.78 -8.51 -7.78
CA LEU A 36 28.11 -8.08 -7.34
C LEU A 36 28.47 -8.77 -6.01
N PRO A 37 29.05 -9.98 -6.04
CA PRO A 37 29.43 -10.70 -4.84
C PRO A 37 30.37 -9.88 -3.94
N GLY A 38 30.04 -9.79 -2.64
CA GLY A 38 30.81 -9.00 -1.67
C GLY A 38 30.60 -7.48 -1.79
N TRP A 39 29.59 -7.03 -2.52
CA TRP A 39 29.10 -5.67 -2.43
C TRP A 39 28.39 -5.43 -1.10
N SER A 40 28.58 -4.24 -0.54
CA SER A 40 27.84 -3.73 0.60
C SER A 40 27.49 -2.27 0.34
N PRO A 41 26.46 -1.70 1.01
CA PRO A 41 26.04 -0.32 0.78
C PRO A 41 27.17 0.71 0.97
N GLU A 42 28.13 0.43 1.86
CA GLU A 42 29.29 1.29 2.13
C GLU A 42 30.27 1.36 0.95
N ARG A 43 30.27 0.36 0.06
CA ARG A 43 31.05 0.39 -1.20
C ARG A 43 30.40 1.28 -2.27
N GLY A 44 29.18 1.73 -2.01
CA GLY A 44 28.46 2.69 -2.83
C GLY A 44 27.89 2.12 -4.13
N LEU A 45 27.03 2.89 -4.77
CA LEU A 45 26.42 2.58 -6.07
C LEU A 45 25.97 3.90 -6.71
N CYS A 46 26.27 4.10 -7.99
CA CYS A 46 25.87 5.35 -8.63
C CYS A 46 24.35 5.38 -8.91
N PRO A 47 23.74 6.58 -9.03
CA PRO A 47 22.30 6.72 -9.25
C PRO A 47 21.78 5.99 -10.50
N VAL A 48 22.59 5.91 -11.57
CA VAL A 48 22.22 5.20 -12.79
C VAL A 48 22.10 3.70 -12.54
N CYS A 49 23.13 3.09 -11.94
CA CYS A 49 23.09 1.66 -11.60
C CYS A 49 22.00 1.37 -10.57
N ALA A 50 21.84 2.20 -9.55
CA ALA A 50 20.77 2.09 -8.57
C ALA A 50 19.39 2.06 -9.23
N LYS A 51 19.12 2.99 -10.16
CA LYS A 51 17.87 3.03 -10.92
C LYS A 51 17.66 1.79 -11.78
N THR A 52 18.71 1.29 -12.43
CA THR A 52 18.66 0.06 -13.24
C THR A 52 18.28 -1.15 -12.38
N TYR A 53 18.92 -1.35 -11.21
CA TYR A 53 18.56 -2.43 -10.30
C TYR A 53 17.15 -2.26 -9.72
N ALA A 54 16.75 -1.05 -9.36
CA ALA A 54 15.38 -0.77 -8.92
C ALA A 54 14.35 -1.14 -10.00
N SER A 55 14.64 -0.84 -11.26
CA SER A 55 13.77 -1.20 -12.40
C SER A 55 13.70 -2.72 -12.61
N HIS A 56 14.83 -3.41 -12.50
CA HIS A 56 14.86 -4.88 -12.57
C HIS A 56 14.10 -5.53 -11.40
N PHE A 57 14.20 -4.96 -10.20
CA PHE A 57 13.43 -5.42 -9.04
C PHE A 57 11.93 -5.19 -9.25
N ALA A 58 11.52 -4.01 -9.73
CA ALA A 58 10.13 -3.72 -10.06
C ALA A 58 9.56 -4.64 -11.14
N ALA A 59 10.37 -5.02 -12.14
CA ALA A 59 9.96 -5.97 -13.19
C ALA A 59 9.74 -7.40 -12.69
N ARG A 60 10.18 -7.75 -11.47
CA ARG A 60 9.89 -9.05 -10.84
C ARG A 60 8.54 -9.08 -10.11
N ARG A 61 7.83 -7.94 -10.03
CA ARG A 61 6.50 -7.89 -9.42
C ARG A 61 5.53 -8.76 -10.22
N SER A 62 4.71 -9.50 -9.49
CA SER A 62 3.60 -10.26 -10.04
C SER A 62 2.53 -9.31 -10.61
N HIS A 63 1.90 -9.73 -11.71
CA HIS A 63 0.72 -9.04 -12.25
C HIS A 63 -0.56 -9.33 -11.45
N VAL A 64 -0.54 -10.35 -10.59
CA VAL A 64 -1.63 -10.73 -9.69
C VAL A 64 -1.17 -10.58 -8.24
N SER A 65 -2.10 -10.24 -7.34
CA SER A 65 -1.77 -10.12 -5.93
C SER A 65 -1.38 -11.48 -5.33
N LEU A 66 -0.39 -11.44 -4.45
CA LEU A 66 0.18 -12.59 -3.74
C LEU A 66 -0.37 -12.73 -2.31
N HIS A 67 -1.37 -11.96 -1.90
CA HIS A 67 -1.87 -11.92 -0.52
C HIS A 67 -2.39 -13.28 0.02
N ASN A 68 -2.74 -14.18 -0.89
CA ASN A 68 -3.17 -15.55 -0.60
C ASN A 68 -2.03 -16.59 -0.65
N SER A 69 -0.78 -16.14 -0.84
CA SER A 69 0.39 -17.03 -0.97
C SER A 69 1.12 -17.31 0.35
N THR A 70 0.73 -16.63 1.45
CA THR A 70 1.29 -16.81 2.80
C THR A 70 0.25 -17.39 3.76
N GLU A 71 0.69 -18.07 4.80
CA GLU A 71 -0.18 -18.50 5.90
C GLU A 71 0.29 -17.83 7.21
N PRO A 72 -0.54 -17.01 7.87
CA PRO A 72 -1.87 -16.57 7.45
C PRO A 72 -1.84 -15.68 6.19
N HIS A 73 -2.95 -15.66 5.45
CA HIS A 73 -3.12 -14.72 4.34
C HIS A 73 -2.97 -13.29 4.85
N THR A 74 -2.29 -12.44 4.08
CA THR A 74 -2.22 -11.01 4.40
C THR A 74 -3.54 -10.32 4.07
N THR A 75 -3.96 -9.37 4.89
CA THR A 75 -5.21 -8.60 4.67
C THR A 75 -5.09 -7.52 3.59
N PHE A 76 -3.89 -7.30 3.06
CA PHE A 76 -3.61 -6.29 2.03
C PHE A 76 -2.93 -6.92 0.81
N PRO A 77 -3.17 -6.39 -0.41
CA PRO A 77 -2.52 -6.89 -1.61
C PRO A 77 -1.05 -6.49 -1.65
N TYR A 78 -0.16 -7.47 -1.79
CA TYR A 78 1.24 -7.26 -2.18
C TYR A 78 1.53 -8.05 -3.46
N TYR A 79 2.61 -7.69 -4.17
CA TYR A 79 2.90 -8.20 -5.51
C TYR A 79 4.34 -8.71 -5.66
N HIS A 80 5.18 -8.58 -4.64
CA HIS A 80 6.52 -9.16 -4.63
C HIS A 80 6.84 -9.77 -3.25
N ALA A 81 7.49 -10.94 -3.21
CA ALA A 81 7.76 -11.63 -1.94
C ALA A 81 8.70 -10.86 -0.99
N ALA A 82 9.55 -9.98 -1.54
CA ALA A 82 10.40 -9.06 -0.77
C ALA A 82 9.79 -7.65 -0.57
N GLU A 83 8.48 -7.51 -0.78
CA GLU A 83 7.74 -6.29 -0.45
C GLU A 83 7.39 -6.31 1.04
N GLU A 84 8.23 -5.66 1.85
CA GLU A 84 8.12 -5.66 3.32
C GLU A 84 7.18 -4.57 3.85
N SER A 85 6.80 -3.62 3.00
CA SER A 85 5.93 -2.50 3.35
C SER A 85 5.00 -2.14 2.20
N LEU A 86 3.87 -1.49 2.53
CA LEU A 86 3.05 -0.83 1.53
C LEU A 86 3.90 0.22 0.82
N LEU A 87 3.98 0.11 -0.50
CA LEU A 87 4.69 1.06 -1.34
C LEU A 87 4.27 2.51 -1.06
N SER A 88 5.23 3.43 -1.19
CA SER A 88 4.93 4.86 -1.14
C SER A 88 3.93 5.25 -2.24
N GLN A 89 3.21 6.35 -2.08
CA GLN A 89 2.19 6.78 -3.06
C GLN A 89 2.78 6.94 -4.47
N ALA A 90 4.00 7.46 -4.60
CA ALA A 90 4.69 7.64 -5.88
C ALA A 90 5.08 6.31 -6.57
N GLU A 91 5.22 5.23 -5.79
CA GLU A 91 5.47 3.89 -6.33
C GLU A 91 4.16 3.15 -6.65
N ARG A 92 3.06 3.49 -5.97
CA ARG A 92 1.71 2.93 -6.22
C ARG A 92 1.00 3.60 -7.39
N LEU A 93 1.18 4.90 -7.55
CA LEU A 93 0.60 5.70 -8.62
C LEU A 93 1.72 6.10 -9.57
N PRO A 94 1.77 5.54 -10.80
CA PRO A 94 2.61 6.11 -11.84
C PRO A 94 2.29 7.60 -11.94
N ASP A 95 3.32 8.42 -12.04
CA ASP A 95 3.20 9.87 -12.16
C ASP A 95 2.46 10.18 -13.48
N TYR A 96 1.13 10.29 -13.43
CA TYR A 96 0.28 10.56 -14.60
C TYR A 96 0.39 12.05 -14.93
N HIS A 97 1.50 12.45 -15.54
CA HIS A 97 1.75 13.83 -15.97
C HIS A 97 0.75 14.37 -17.00
N THR A 98 -0.12 13.50 -17.53
CA THR A 98 -1.10 13.83 -18.57
C THR A 98 -2.42 14.39 -18.04
N LEU A 99 -2.65 14.35 -16.72
CA LEU A 99 -3.85 14.90 -16.10
C LEU A 99 -3.45 16.02 -15.11
N PRO A 100 -3.62 17.30 -15.46
CA PRO A 100 -3.44 18.36 -14.48
C PRO A 100 -4.47 18.18 -13.36
N ALA A 101 -4.02 17.90 -12.14
CA ALA A 101 -4.86 17.65 -10.97
C ALA A 101 -5.65 18.87 -10.46
N ALA A 102 -5.69 19.97 -11.22
CA ALA A 102 -6.45 21.16 -10.90
C ALA A 102 -7.96 20.88 -11.04
N GLY A 103 -8.68 20.93 -9.93
CA GLY A 103 -10.13 20.64 -9.89
C GLY A 103 -10.49 19.16 -9.79
N VAL A 104 -9.51 18.27 -9.59
CA VAL A 104 -9.77 16.84 -9.34
C VAL A 104 -10.05 16.61 -7.85
N THR A 105 -11.27 16.20 -7.53
CA THR A 105 -11.60 15.64 -6.22
C THR A 105 -11.23 14.16 -6.22
N ILE A 106 -10.20 13.80 -5.46
CA ILE A 106 -9.84 12.39 -5.24
C ILE A 106 -10.68 11.89 -4.07
N ALA A 107 -11.70 11.08 -4.34
CA ALA A 107 -12.40 10.32 -3.31
C ALA A 107 -11.68 8.98 -3.12
N PHE A 108 -11.08 8.76 -1.95
CA PHE A 108 -10.57 7.45 -1.58
C PHE A 108 -11.74 6.57 -1.16
N LEU A 109 -12.22 5.72 -2.06
CA LEU A 109 -13.03 4.57 -1.68
C LEU A 109 -12.06 3.49 -1.15
N ASP A 110 -11.59 3.68 0.07
CA ASP A 110 -10.76 2.69 0.75
C ASP A 110 -11.65 1.59 1.33
N SER A 111 -11.96 0.57 0.53
CA SER A 111 -12.64 -0.62 1.01
C SER A 111 -11.77 -1.49 1.93
N GLY A 112 -10.53 -1.07 2.23
CA GLY A 112 -9.55 -1.79 3.06
C GLY A 112 -9.59 -1.45 4.54
N TYR A 113 -10.28 -0.38 4.96
CA TYR A 113 -10.36 0.00 6.37
C TYR A 113 -11.58 -0.61 7.09
N TYR A 114 -11.53 -1.93 7.29
CA TYR A 114 -12.38 -2.60 8.27
C TYR A 114 -11.54 -3.45 9.24
N PRO A 115 -11.38 -3.04 10.52
CA PRO A 115 -11.72 -1.76 11.15
C PRO A 115 -10.48 -0.95 11.63
N HIS A 116 -10.42 0.35 11.31
CA HIS A 116 -9.48 1.29 11.95
C HIS A 116 -10.02 1.70 13.33
N PRO A 117 -9.24 1.59 14.41
CA PRO A 117 -9.70 1.92 15.77
C PRO A 117 -10.10 3.40 15.93
N ASP A 118 -9.60 4.32 15.10
CA ASP A 118 -9.91 5.75 15.23
C ASP A 118 -11.15 6.21 14.45
N LEU A 119 -11.69 5.36 13.55
CA LEU A 119 -12.94 5.63 12.80
C LEU A 119 -14.14 4.82 13.34
N ALA A 120 -13.90 3.93 14.30
CA ALA A 120 -14.93 3.20 14.99
C ALA A 120 -15.38 3.97 16.23
N GLN A 121 -16.29 4.94 16.06
CA GLN A 121 -17.28 5.12 17.12
C GLN A 121 -18.18 3.90 17.02
N ALA A 122 -17.93 2.90 17.87
CA ALA A 122 -18.72 1.67 17.87
C ALA A 122 -20.17 2.05 18.17
N ALA A 123 -21.03 2.05 17.15
CA ALA A 123 -22.45 1.83 17.37
C ALA A 123 -22.55 0.47 18.04
N GLY A 124 -22.71 0.47 19.37
CA GLY A 124 -22.87 -0.76 20.15
C GLY A 124 -23.99 -1.59 19.53
N TRP A 125 -23.85 -2.92 19.59
CA TRP A 125 -24.97 -3.78 19.24
C TRP A 125 -26.18 -3.36 20.10
N PRO A 126 -27.38 -3.18 19.53
CA PRO A 126 -28.55 -2.83 20.31
C PRO A 126 -28.88 -3.99 21.27
N GLY A 127 -28.78 -3.73 22.58
CA GLY A 127 -28.99 -4.72 23.63
C GLY A 127 -27.81 -5.67 23.82
N ASP A 128 -28.09 -6.90 24.24
CA ASP A 128 -27.05 -7.89 24.52
C ASP A 128 -26.39 -8.39 23.24
N VAL A 129 -25.06 -8.37 23.20
CA VAL A 129 -24.27 -8.89 22.08
C VAL A 129 -24.52 -10.41 21.96
N PRO A 130 -25.05 -10.90 20.83
CA PRO A 130 -25.24 -12.33 20.63
C PRO A 130 -23.91 -13.10 20.72
N ALA A 131 -23.97 -14.34 21.21
CA ALA A 131 -22.83 -15.25 21.18
C ALA A 131 -22.57 -15.71 19.73
N TRP A 132 -21.99 -14.83 18.91
CA TRP A 132 -21.85 -14.99 17.45
C TRP A 132 -21.24 -16.33 17.04
N HIS A 133 -20.25 -16.80 17.80
CA HIS A 133 -19.55 -18.05 17.57
C HIS A 133 -20.41 -19.31 17.73
N LEU A 134 -21.61 -19.20 18.31
CA LEU A 134 -22.56 -20.30 18.50
C LEU A 134 -23.71 -20.27 17.49
N LEU A 135 -23.78 -19.26 16.62
CA LEU A 135 -24.89 -19.08 15.70
C LEU A 135 -24.62 -19.73 14.33
N SER A 136 -25.66 -20.33 13.76
CA SER A 136 -25.63 -20.72 12.35
C SER A 136 -25.70 -19.50 11.43
N GLN A 137 -25.15 -19.61 10.22
CA GLN A 137 -25.13 -18.53 9.23
C GLN A 137 -26.52 -17.93 8.96
N ARG A 138 -27.57 -18.77 8.89
CA ARG A 138 -28.95 -18.32 8.70
C ARG A 138 -29.42 -17.45 9.86
N ARG A 139 -29.15 -17.87 11.10
CA ARG A 139 -29.58 -17.13 12.30
C ARG A 139 -28.79 -15.85 12.49
N TRP A 140 -27.51 -15.88 12.15
CA TRP A 140 -26.66 -14.69 12.06
C TRP A 140 -27.26 -13.65 11.10
N ARG A 141 -27.62 -14.08 9.87
CA ARG A 141 -28.17 -13.18 8.85
C ARG A 141 -29.48 -12.53 9.30
N THR A 142 -30.40 -13.32 9.85
CA THR A 142 -31.67 -12.79 10.36
C THR A 142 -31.46 -11.73 11.45
N LEU A 143 -30.56 -11.96 12.40
CA LEU A 143 -30.28 -10.98 13.46
C LEU A 143 -29.65 -9.69 12.93
N VAL A 144 -28.79 -9.77 11.91
CA VAL A 144 -28.19 -8.59 11.28
C VAL A 144 -29.23 -7.80 10.48
N GLU A 145 -30.11 -8.48 9.76
CA GLU A 145 -31.21 -7.84 9.02
C GLU A 145 -32.21 -7.15 9.96
N GLU A 146 -32.57 -7.80 11.07
CA GLU A 146 -33.47 -7.24 12.10
C GLU A 146 -32.87 -6.03 12.84
N ALA A 147 -31.54 -6.00 13.00
CA ALA A 147 -30.84 -4.89 13.65
C ALA A 147 -30.81 -3.60 12.80
N GLY A 148 -31.16 -3.67 11.52
CA GLY A 148 -31.20 -2.52 10.61
C GLY A 148 -29.81 -1.97 10.24
N LEU A 149 -29.82 -0.86 9.49
CA LEU A 149 -28.59 -0.16 9.09
C LEU A 149 -27.96 0.54 10.29
N ARG A 150 -26.63 0.43 10.42
CA ARG A 150 -25.84 0.97 11.54
C ARG A 150 -24.89 2.08 11.10
N PHE A 151 -25.24 2.79 10.03
CA PHE A 151 -24.52 3.98 9.62
C PHE A 151 -24.71 5.07 10.68
N VAL A 152 -23.60 5.58 11.23
CA VAL A 152 -23.62 6.65 12.23
C VAL A 152 -23.87 8.00 11.56
N ASP A 153 -23.33 8.18 10.35
CA ASP A 153 -23.53 9.35 9.52
C ASP A 153 -23.44 8.94 8.05
N TYR A 154 -24.28 9.54 7.19
CA TYR A 154 -24.29 9.31 5.75
C TYR A 154 -24.52 10.65 5.06
N ALA A 155 -23.57 11.05 4.21
CA ALA A 155 -23.69 12.24 3.39
C ALA A 155 -23.57 11.85 1.91
N ASP A 156 -24.62 12.11 1.15
CA ASP A 156 -24.59 12.05 -0.31
C ASP A 156 -24.14 13.42 -0.86
N LEU A 157 -23.12 13.39 -1.72
CA LEU A 157 -22.48 14.56 -2.33
C LEU A 157 -22.57 14.55 -3.86
N THR A 158 -23.35 13.63 -4.44
CA THR A 158 -23.33 13.31 -5.88
C THR A 158 -23.76 14.50 -6.77
N ASP A 159 -24.60 15.40 -6.24
CA ASP A 159 -25.18 16.54 -6.97
C ASP A 159 -24.64 17.91 -6.55
N GLY A 160 -23.51 17.97 -5.83
CA GLY A 160 -22.91 19.23 -5.38
C GLY A 160 -23.65 19.93 -4.24
N GLY A 161 -24.67 19.27 -3.67
CA GLY A 161 -25.26 19.58 -2.37
C GLY A 161 -24.94 18.47 -1.37
N GLU A 162 -24.97 18.79 -0.07
CA GLU A 162 -24.85 17.82 1.01
C GLU A 162 -26.24 17.34 1.41
N ALA A 163 -26.52 16.06 1.19
CA ALA A 163 -27.72 15.40 1.71
C ALA A 163 -27.33 14.45 2.85
N VAL A 164 -27.69 14.82 4.07
CA VAL A 164 -27.38 14.04 5.28
C VAL A 164 -28.55 13.10 5.60
N GLY A 165 -28.27 11.81 5.77
CA GLY A 165 -29.23 10.78 6.17
C GLY A 165 -29.71 9.85 5.05
N LEU A 166 -30.25 8.69 5.44
CA LEU A 166 -30.72 7.63 4.54
C LEU A 166 -32.23 7.73 4.23
N ASP A 167 -32.88 8.80 4.68
CA ASP A 167 -34.33 8.97 4.62
C ASP A 167 -34.85 9.18 3.19
N VAL A 168 -33.94 9.42 2.24
CA VAL A 168 -34.23 9.52 0.82
C VAL A 168 -33.29 8.57 0.06
N PRO A 169 -33.80 7.52 -0.62
CA PRO A 169 -32.97 6.74 -1.52
C PRO A 169 -32.55 7.59 -2.72
N SER A 170 -31.34 7.35 -3.22
CA SER A 170 -30.88 7.86 -4.51
C SER A 170 -31.65 7.29 -5.69
#